data_AF-A0A6J1AZZ4-F1
#
_entry.id   AF-A0A6J1AZZ4-F1
#
_cell.length_a   1.000
_cell.length_b   1.000
_cell.length_c   1.000
_cell.angle_alpha   90.00
_cell.angle_beta   90.00
_cell.angle_gamma   90.00
#
_symmetry.space_group_name_H-M   'P 1'
#
loop_
_entity.id
_entity.type
_entity.pdbx_description
1 polymer ?
#
loop_
_entity_poly.entity_id
_entity_poly.type
_entity_poly.pdbx_seq_one_letter_code
_entity_poly.pdbx_strand_id
1 'polypeptide(L)'
;MATDLNREAEGEEDMKKKGSEDFPAKSSRKSAKPSSLCPIPFPGQRVKSVRKNKTVKRERKEENRGGKMSGQTRKMIQKKLKIRGYSLKMDGLEEILSFVDRFQDAQDEAIDLLLDQLDHESLKSSIIDKEAVHRVISLLLEAEAAEEECPTSSTSLSHSSIRVVDAFLVPKFRYDPIKKHFFQHAGSLPIHGDASAKSTLYRDRFLLLFQRVSRDQHFIKPAFDTDETSQNCQLSPIQSLVGQRGKRWVMGVISQLEDGHFYLEDLTAAVEIDFSKAKITTGFFTENTIVVAEGEMLSEGIFQVITCGFPPLEDRDKSLKILAGHDFFGGGTLTKEETLRLADLEKRAVNDMFVILSDIWLDNEEVMEKLETVLNGFESVEIVPSLFVFMGNFCSHPCNLSFHSFSSLRLQFGKLGQMIEAHPRLKEQSRFLFIPGPDDAGPSTALPRCALPKYLTEELQKHVPNAIFSTNPCRIKFYTQEIVFFRQDLLYRMRRSCLIPPSTEETDDPFEHLVATITHQSHLCPLPLFVQPIIWNYDHCLHLYPTPHTVMLLSFWVTEVSRRHSNTLELLALIQVPSQMIAHLLHIVLALRKLSFQPCEFQKFPLECRELNMRKKKCYLFSMFIV
;
A
#
# COMPACT_ATOMS: atom_id res chain seq x y z
N MET A 1 65.06 -2.59 19.23
CA MET A 1 64.67 -4.01 19.02
C MET A 1 63.53 -3.95 18.01
N ALA A 2 63.89 -3.99 16.73
CA ALA A 2 63.86 -5.19 15.87
C ALA A 2 62.44 -5.32 15.28
N THR A 3 62.15 -4.96 14.02
CA THR A 3 62.72 -5.35 12.69
C THR A 3 62.48 -6.81 12.32
N ASP A 4 62.21 -6.98 11.02
CA ASP A 4 62.10 -8.24 10.26
C ASP A 4 60.79 -9.03 10.51
N LEU A 5 60.15 -9.64 9.50
CA LEU A 5 60.69 -10.26 8.29
C LEU A 5 59.92 -9.95 7.00
N ASN A 6 60.66 -9.68 5.92
CA ASN A 6 60.29 -10.05 4.54
C ASN A 6 60.84 -11.46 4.25
N ARG A 7 60.18 -12.24 3.37
CA ARG A 7 60.83 -13.03 2.27
C ARG A 7 59.87 -13.96 1.49
N GLU A 8 59.98 -13.85 0.16
CA GLU A 8 60.04 -14.94 -0.86
C GLU A 8 58.76 -15.78 -1.13
N ALA A 9 58.47 -16.26 -2.35
CA ALA A 9 59.30 -16.41 -3.57
C ALA A 9 58.54 -16.14 -4.90
N GLU A 10 59.28 -16.13 -6.01
CA GLU A 10 58.86 -15.90 -7.41
C GLU A 10 58.67 -17.23 -8.21
N GLY A 11 58.23 -17.13 -9.48
CA GLY A 11 58.17 -18.22 -10.49
C GLY A 11 56.72 -18.65 -10.85
N GLU A 12 56.36 -18.97 -12.09
CA GLU A 12 57.13 -19.20 -13.33
C GLU A 12 56.30 -18.90 -14.62
N GLU A 13 56.89 -19.01 -15.81
CA GLU A 13 56.38 -18.47 -17.09
C GLU A 13 55.52 -19.41 -17.98
N ASP A 14 54.86 -18.79 -18.97
CA ASP A 14 54.54 -19.24 -20.35
C ASP A 14 54.01 -20.66 -20.66
N MET A 15 52.85 -20.69 -21.36
CA MET A 15 52.73 -21.50 -22.57
C MET A 15 51.74 -20.93 -23.60
N LYS A 16 52.10 -20.97 -24.90
CA LYS A 16 51.36 -20.33 -26.01
C LYS A 16 51.48 -21.14 -27.32
N LYS A 17 50.46 -21.04 -28.19
CA LYS A 17 50.30 -21.68 -29.54
C LYS A 17 49.91 -23.18 -29.49
N LYS A 18 49.22 -23.83 -30.45
CA LYS A 18 48.71 -23.61 -31.84
C LYS A 18 47.22 -24.06 -31.87
N GLY A 19 46.33 -23.91 -32.87
CA GLY A 19 46.29 -23.56 -34.32
C GLY A 19 44.83 -23.83 -34.79
N SER A 20 44.22 -23.04 -35.69
CA SER A 20 44.07 -23.31 -37.15
C SER A 20 43.22 -24.58 -37.44
N GLU A 21 42.10 -24.64 -38.19
CA GLU A 21 41.63 -24.15 -39.52
C GLU A 21 40.09 -24.41 -39.63
N ASP A 22 39.24 -23.97 -40.58
CA ASP A 22 39.22 -22.89 -41.61
C ASP A 22 37.73 -22.64 -42.09
N PHE A 23 37.53 -21.85 -43.16
CA PHE A 23 36.31 -21.43 -43.90
C PHE A 23 35.66 -22.54 -44.80
N PRO A 24 34.56 -22.35 -45.61
CA PRO A 24 33.98 -21.14 -46.27
C PRO A 24 32.44 -20.92 -46.10
N ALA A 25 31.80 -19.76 -46.29
CA ALA A 25 31.89 -18.61 -47.24
C ALA A 25 30.96 -18.67 -48.48
N LYS A 26 30.36 -17.49 -48.78
CA LYS A 26 29.69 -17.00 -50.03
C LYS A 26 28.17 -17.30 -50.18
N SER A 27 27.33 -16.43 -50.80
CA SER A 27 27.47 -14.99 -51.15
C SER A 27 26.20 -14.33 -51.75
N SER A 28 26.13 -12.98 -51.76
CA SER A 28 25.34 -12.09 -52.67
C SER A 28 23.83 -11.89 -52.35
N ARG A 29 23.12 -10.84 -52.81
CA ARG A 29 23.38 -9.77 -53.82
C ARG A 29 22.51 -8.51 -53.55
N LYS A 30 22.79 -7.37 -54.21
CA LYS A 30 22.05 -6.09 -54.10
C LYS A 30 20.98 -5.91 -55.22
N SER A 31 20.06 -4.96 -54.97
CA SER A 31 19.59 -3.88 -55.89
C SER A 31 18.19 -3.91 -56.56
N ALA A 32 17.63 -2.68 -56.64
CA ALA A 32 16.70 -2.10 -57.64
C ALA A 32 15.15 -2.09 -57.44
N LYS A 33 14.60 -0.86 -57.51
CA LYS A 33 13.21 -0.43 -57.85
C LYS A 33 13.10 -0.29 -59.42
N PRO A 34 11.99 0.16 -60.10
CA PRO A 34 10.77 0.86 -59.63
C PRO A 34 9.43 0.50 -60.36
N SER A 35 8.42 1.41 -60.24
CA SER A 35 7.16 1.56 -61.03
C SER A 35 5.95 0.66 -60.64
N SER A 36 4.67 1.02 -60.86
CA SER A 36 3.96 2.32 -60.99
C SER A 36 2.42 2.10 -61.00
N LEU A 37 1.62 3.19 -61.03
CA LEU A 37 0.18 3.32 -61.37
C LEU A 37 -0.92 3.21 -60.28
N CYS A 38 -1.64 4.34 -60.16
CA CYS A 38 -2.97 4.62 -59.61
C CYS A 38 -4.11 4.05 -60.53
N PRO A 39 -5.43 4.03 -60.19
CA PRO A 39 -6.17 5.18 -59.64
C PRO A 39 -7.38 4.97 -58.68
N ILE A 40 -7.90 6.13 -58.26
CA ILE A 40 -9.07 6.43 -57.40
C ILE A 40 -10.39 6.14 -58.17
N PRO A 41 -11.55 6.01 -57.50
CA PRO A 41 -12.51 7.12 -57.52
C PRO A 41 -13.31 7.39 -56.21
N PHE A 42 -13.53 8.68 -55.93
CA PHE A 42 -14.63 9.21 -55.10
C PHE A 42 -15.90 9.38 -55.97
N PRO A 43 -17.13 9.39 -55.42
CA PRO A 43 -17.75 10.68 -55.02
C PRO A 43 -18.78 10.62 -53.86
N GLY A 44 -19.16 11.78 -53.29
CA GLY A 44 -20.45 11.94 -52.59
C GLY A 44 -20.53 12.91 -51.41
N GLN A 45 -20.59 14.23 -51.63
CA GLN A 45 -20.98 15.21 -50.61
C GLN A 45 -22.51 15.29 -50.45
N ARG A 46 -23.03 15.54 -49.23
CA ARG A 46 -24.30 16.29 -49.03
C ARG A 46 -24.45 16.98 -47.66
N VAL A 47 -24.18 18.29 -47.68
CA VAL A 47 -24.84 19.44 -47.02
C VAL A 47 -25.74 19.24 -45.78
N LYS A 48 -25.32 19.91 -44.68
CA LYS A 48 -26.05 20.66 -43.62
C LYS A 48 -27.58 20.52 -43.46
N SER A 49 -28.03 20.42 -42.20
CA SER A 49 -29.20 21.17 -41.70
C SER A 49 -29.00 21.65 -40.26
N VAL A 50 -29.77 22.67 -39.83
CA VAL A 50 -29.56 23.44 -38.58
C VAL A 50 -30.89 23.72 -37.88
N ARG A 51 -30.89 23.67 -36.53
CA ARG A 51 -31.93 24.13 -35.57
C ARG A 51 -33.31 23.45 -35.60
N LYS A 52 -33.73 22.94 -34.43
CA LYS A 52 -34.68 23.66 -33.54
C LYS A 52 -34.74 23.07 -32.13
N ASN A 53 -34.92 23.95 -31.14
CA ASN A 53 -35.09 23.59 -29.73
C ASN A 53 -36.44 22.88 -29.49
N LYS A 54 -36.49 22.01 -28.47
CA LYS A 54 -37.64 21.97 -27.55
C LYS A 54 -37.23 21.49 -26.16
N THR A 55 -37.40 22.41 -25.20
CA THR A 55 -37.35 22.18 -23.76
C THR A 55 -38.53 21.30 -23.31
N VAL A 56 -38.53 20.89 -22.03
CA VAL A 56 -39.63 20.22 -21.29
C VAL A 56 -39.72 18.69 -21.46
N LYS A 57 -38.89 17.99 -20.69
CA LYS A 57 -39.31 16.99 -19.66
C LYS A 57 -38.08 16.49 -18.87
N ARG A 58 -37.69 17.26 -17.85
CA ARG A 58 -37.16 16.69 -16.60
C ARG A 58 -38.35 16.22 -15.76
N GLU A 59 -38.08 15.44 -14.70
CA GLU A 59 -39.02 14.61 -13.92
C GLU A 59 -39.40 13.29 -14.62
N ARG A 60 -39.37 12.20 -13.83
CA ARG A 60 -39.33 10.77 -14.26
C ARG A 60 -38.06 10.32 -15.00
N LYS A 61 -36.89 10.45 -14.36
CA LYS A 61 -35.67 9.73 -14.80
C LYS A 61 -34.67 9.37 -13.70
N GLU A 62 -35.16 8.96 -12.53
CA GLU A 62 -34.31 8.55 -11.39
C GLU A 62 -34.59 7.13 -10.88
N GLU A 63 -35.68 6.50 -11.31
CA GLU A 63 -36.17 5.21 -10.80
C GLU A 63 -35.70 4.00 -11.64
N ASN A 64 -34.69 4.17 -12.50
CA ASN A 64 -34.30 3.12 -13.46
C ASN A 64 -32.77 3.02 -13.69
N ARG A 65 -31.99 3.10 -12.60
CA ARG A 65 -30.53 2.84 -12.63
C ARG A 65 -30.17 1.36 -12.34
N GLY A 66 -31.04 0.58 -11.71
CA GLY A 66 -30.79 -0.84 -11.40
C GLY A 66 -30.65 -1.75 -12.64
N GLY A 67 -31.28 -1.40 -13.77
CA GLY A 67 -31.29 -2.25 -14.98
C GLY A 67 -30.03 -2.21 -15.86
N LYS A 68 -28.98 -1.44 -15.52
CA LYS A 68 -27.80 -1.27 -16.38
C LYS A 68 -26.62 -2.19 -16.09
N MET A 69 -26.50 -2.72 -14.87
CA MET A 69 -25.36 -3.53 -14.43
C MET A 69 -25.28 -4.88 -15.18
N SER A 70 -26.39 -5.63 -15.25
CA SER A 70 -26.42 -6.98 -15.82
C SER A 70 -25.96 -7.07 -17.28
N GLY A 71 -26.12 -5.99 -18.07
CA GLY A 71 -25.72 -5.93 -19.47
C GLY A 71 -24.20 -5.89 -19.71
N GLN A 72 -23.40 -5.51 -18.72
CA GLN A 72 -21.93 -5.54 -18.79
C GLN A 72 -21.39 -6.90 -18.36
N THR A 73 -21.80 -7.40 -17.19
CA THR A 73 -21.43 -8.73 -16.67
C THR A 73 -21.80 -9.85 -17.66
N ARG A 74 -22.99 -9.78 -18.28
CA ARG A 74 -23.41 -10.72 -19.33
C ARG A 74 -22.46 -10.75 -20.56
N LYS A 75 -21.92 -9.60 -20.96
CA LYS A 75 -20.94 -9.53 -22.07
C LYS A 75 -19.56 -10.05 -21.65
N MET A 76 -19.17 -9.84 -20.39
CA MET A 76 -17.93 -10.34 -19.80
C MET A 76 -17.93 -11.88 -19.74
N ILE A 77 -19.00 -12.48 -19.19
CA ILE A 77 -19.22 -13.94 -19.17
C ILE A 77 -19.11 -14.53 -20.59
N GLN A 78 -19.88 -13.97 -21.54
CA GLN A 78 -19.85 -14.42 -22.94
C GLN A 78 -18.48 -14.24 -23.62
N LYS A 79 -17.67 -13.26 -23.21
CA LYS A 79 -16.31 -13.06 -23.73
C LYS A 79 -15.35 -14.10 -23.16
N LYS A 80 -15.34 -14.33 -21.84
CA LYS A 80 -14.48 -15.32 -21.18
C LYS A 80 -14.76 -16.75 -21.69
N LEU A 81 -16.03 -17.12 -21.80
CA LEU A 81 -16.45 -18.41 -22.37
C LEU A 81 -16.02 -18.62 -23.83
N LYS A 82 -16.16 -17.59 -24.67
CA LYS A 82 -15.68 -17.65 -26.07
C LYS A 82 -14.17 -17.80 -26.18
N ILE A 83 -13.40 -17.21 -25.27
CA ILE A 83 -11.93 -17.37 -25.21
C ILE A 83 -11.57 -18.83 -24.87
N ARG A 84 -12.32 -19.47 -23.96
CA ARG A 84 -12.16 -20.89 -23.60
C ARG A 84 -12.82 -21.88 -24.58
N GLY A 85 -13.42 -21.40 -25.67
CA GLY A 85 -14.01 -22.26 -26.71
C GLY A 85 -15.39 -22.85 -26.39
N TYR A 86 -16.09 -22.31 -25.39
CA TYR A 86 -17.43 -22.76 -25.01
C TYR A 86 -18.55 -21.91 -25.59
N SER A 87 -19.70 -22.55 -25.79
CA SER A 87 -20.98 -21.94 -26.10
C SER A 87 -21.96 -22.20 -24.97
N LEU A 88 -22.76 -21.21 -24.60
CA LEU A 88 -23.60 -21.24 -23.39
C LEU A 88 -25.08 -21.09 -23.75
N LYS A 89 -25.93 -22.01 -23.26
CA LYS A 89 -27.39 -21.88 -23.36
C LYS A 89 -27.91 -20.75 -22.49
N MET A 90 -29.11 -20.24 -22.78
CA MET A 90 -29.70 -19.14 -22.01
C MET A 90 -29.87 -19.48 -20.53
N ASP A 91 -30.33 -20.69 -20.24
CA ASP A 91 -30.67 -21.12 -18.88
C ASP A 91 -29.42 -21.27 -17.99
N GLY A 92 -28.29 -21.67 -18.59
CA GLY A 92 -26.98 -21.69 -17.90
C GLY A 92 -26.40 -20.29 -17.67
N LEU A 93 -26.73 -19.31 -18.51
CA LEU A 93 -26.31 -17.92 -18.33
C LEU A 93 -27.03 -17.23 -17.17
N GLU A 94 -28.30 -17.58 -16.93
CA GLU A 94 -29.05 -17.09 -15.78
C GLU A 94 -28.53 -17.70 -14.48
N GLU A 95 -28.15 -18.99 -14.48
CA GLU A 95 -27.53 -19.65 -13.33
C GLU A 95 -26.15 -19.03 -12.97
N ILE A 96 -25.26 -18.82 -13.96
CA ILE A 96 -23.98 -18.13 -13.72
C ILE A 96 -24.20 -16.70 -13.21
N LEU A 97 -25.18 -15.96 -13.77
CA LEU A 97 -25.50 -14.62 -13.27
C LEU A 97 -26.01 -14.66 -11.82
N SER A 98 -26.84 -15.64 -11.45
CA SER A 98 -27.30 -15.81 -10.07
C SER A 98 -26.18 -16.14 -9.08
N PHE A 99 -25.14 -16.87 -9.51
CA PHE A 99 -23.95 -17.12 -8.70
C PHE A 99 -23.10 -15.86 -8.56
N VAL A 100 -22.80 -15.19 -9.68
CA VAL A 100 -21.93 -14.01 -9.75
C VAL A 100 -22.53 -12.78 -9.05
N ASP A 101 -23.86 -12.66 -8.96
CA ASP A 101 -24.51 -11.53 -8.27
C ASP A 101 -24.31 -11.54 -6.73
N ARG A 102 -23.96 -12.70 -6.14
CA ARG A 102 -23.46 -12.76 -4.74
C ARG A 102 -22.15 -11.96 -4.58
N PHE A 103 -21.27 -12.10 -5.56
CA PHE A 103 -19.91 -11.57 -5.55
C PHE A 103 -19.79 -10.21 -6.27
N GLN A 104 -20.62 -9.23 -5.90
CA GLN A 104 -20.69 -7.91 -6.56
C GLN A 104 -19.33 -7.23 -6.81
N ASP A 105 -18.37 -7.36 -5.89
CA ASP A 105 -17.05 -6.73 -5.93
C ASP A 105 -15.95 -7.62 -6.56
N ALA A 106 -16.23 -8.92 -6.75
CA ALA A 106 -15.29 -9.94 -7.24
C ALA A 106 -15.90 -10.76 -8.39
N GLN A 107 -16.71 -10.13 -9.24
CA GLN A 107 -17.45 -10.79 -10.32
C GLN A 107 -16.52 -11.46 -11.34
N ASP A 108 -15.36 -10.86 -11.64
CA ASP A 108 -14.47 -11.35 -12.69
C ASP A 108 -13.73 -12.62 -12.25
N GLU A 109 -13.39 -12.69 -10.96
CA GLU A 109 -12.81 -13.82 -10.24
C GLU A 109 -13.82 -14.94 -10.03
N ALA A 110 -15.06 -14.63 -9.66
CA ALA A 110 -16.16 -15.60 -9.53
C ALA A 110 -16.46 -16.30 -10.87
N ILE A 111 -16.45 -15.54 -11.96
CA ILE A 111 -16.57 -16.09 -13.32
C ILE A 111 -15.36 -16.97 -13.63
N ASP A 112 -14.13 -16.51 -13.38
CA ASP A 112 -12.95 -17.31 -13.72
C ASP A 112 -12.85 -18.59 -12.91
N LEU A 113 -13.20 -18.60 -11.62
CA LEU A 113 -13.24 -19.81 -10.81
C LEU A 113 -14.25 -20.83 -11.35
N LEU A 114 -15.48 -20.38 -11.60
CA LEU A 114 -16.55 -21.25 -12.11
C LEU A 114 -16.15 -21.83 -13.48
N LEU A 115 -15.43 -21.07 -14.30
CA LEU A 115 -14.86 -21.55 -15.56
C LEU A 115 -13.67 -22.50 -15.38
N ASP A 116 -12.76 -22.24 -14.44
CA ASP A 116 -11.62 -23.13 -14.13
C ASP A 116 -12.13 -24.50 -13.64
N GLN A 117 -13.18 -24.53 -12.82
CA GLN A 117 -13.81 -25.78 -12.37
C GLN A 117 -14.63 -26.47 -13.47
N LEU A 118 -15.26 -25.73 -14.38
CA LEU A 118 -15.90 -26.31 -15.59
C LEU A 118 -14.87 -26.89 -16.58
N ASP A 119 -13.64 -26.37 -16.63
CA ASP A 119 -12.53 -26.96 -17.40
C ASP A 119 -12.02 -28.27 -16.76
N HIS A 120 -12.21 -28.46 -15.45
CA HIS A 120 -11.90 -29.70 -14.74
C HIS A 120 -13.01 -30.76 -14.83
N GLU A 121 -14.28 -30.38 -14.99
CA GLU A 121 -15.32 -31.33 -15.41
C GLU A 121 -15.06 -31.84 -16.84
N SER A 122 -15.11 -33.15 -17.04
CA SER A 122 -15.02 -33.76 -18.39
C SER A 122 -16.32 -33.54 -19.19
N LEU A 123 -16.50 -32.32 -19.68
CA LEU A 123 -17.69 -31.91 -20.43
C LEU A 123 -17.84 -32.73 -21.72
N LYS A 124 -19.01 -33.33 -21.90
CA LYS A 124 -19.34 -34.19 -23.06
C LYS A 124 -19.52 -33.40 -24.37
N SER A 125 -19.57 -32.06 -24.32
CA SER A 125 -19.67 -31.18 -25.48
C SER A 125 -19.16 -29.77 -25.18
N SER A 126 -18.85 -28.99 -26.22
CA SER A 126 -18.52 -27.55 -26.16
C SER A 126 -19.76 -26.65 -25.87
N ILE A 127 -20.95 -27.24 -25.72
CA ILE A 127 -22.16 -26.55 -25.25
C ILE A 127 -22.30 -26.80 -23.75
N ILE A 128 -22.30 -25.71 -22.97
CA ILE A 128 -22.55 -25.73 -21.53
C ILE A 128 -24.05 -25.63 -21.27
N ASP A 129 -24.56 -26.67 -20.61
CA ASP A 129 -25.96 -26.83 -20.21
C ASP A 129 -26.15 -26.44 -18.73
N LYS A 130 -27.39 -26.15 -18.33
CA LYS A 130 -27.72 -25.66 -16.97
C LYS A 130 -27.25 -26.64 -15.90
N GLU A 131 -27.40 -27.94 -16.14
CA GLU A 131 -27.05 -29.00 -15.21
C GLU A 131 -25.54 -29.08 -14.96
N ALA A 132 -24.69 -28.67 -15.91
CA ALA A 132 -23.24 -28.62 -15.72
C ALA A 132 -22.83 -27.45 -14.83
N VAL A 133 -23.39 -26.26 -15.10
CA VAL A 133 -23.19 -25.09 -14.25
C VAL A 133 -23.68 -25.36 -12.83
N HIS A 134 -24.88 -25.94 -12.69
CA HIS A 134 -25.48 -26.20 -11.38
C HIS A 134 -24.66 -27.21 -10.55
N ARG A 135 -24.09 -28.27 -11.14
CA ARG A 135 -23.19 -29.18 -10.43
C ARG A 135 -21.93 -28.48 -9.90
N VAL A 136 -21.27 -27.69 -10.75
CA VAL A 136 -20.05 -26.96 -10.33
C VAL A 136 -20.37 -25.94 -9.24
N ILE A 137 -21.51 -25.24 -9.34
CA ILE A 137 -21.97 -24.36 -8.24
C ILE A 137 -22.21 -25.19 -6.98
N SER A 138 -22.98 -26.29 -7.03
CA SER A 138 -23.23 -27.12 -5.83
C SER A 138 -21.95 -27.65 -5.21
N LEU A 139 -20.96 -28.09 -5.99
CA LEU A 139 -19.66 -28.52 -5.47
C LEU A 139 -18.90 -27.39 -4.76
N LEU A 140 -18.92 -26.17 -5.31
CA LEU A 140 -18.34 -25.00 -4.67
C LEU A 140 -19.06 -24.64 -3.35
N LEU A 141 -20.40 -24.73 -3.33
CA LEU A 141 -21.19 -24.46 -2.13
C LEU A 141 -21.11 -25.56 -1.06
N GLU A 142 -20.96 -26.82 -1.47
CA GLU A 142 -20.74 -27.96 -0.56
C GLU A 142 -19.33 -27.89 0.06
N ALA A 143 -18.32 -27.45 -0.68
CA ALA A 143 -16.99 -27.15 -0.15
C ALA A 143 -17.01 -25.95 0.82
N GLU A 144 -17.75 -24.88 0.50
CA GLU A 144 -17.98 -23.73 1.42
C GLU A 144 -18.56 -24.20 2.77
N ALA A 145 -19.55 -25.10 2.75
CA ALA A 145 -20.25 -25.60 3.92
C ALA A 145 -19.46 -26.65 4.73
N ALA A 146 -18.82 -27.62 4.07
CA ALA A 146 -18.06 -28.67 4.75
C ALA A 146 -16.87 -28.14 5.57
N GLU A 147 -16.32 -26.98 5.17
CA GLU A 147 -15.27 -26.29 5.91
C GLU A 147 -15.77 -25.31 6.99
N GLU A 148 -17.08 -25.13 7.18
CA GLU A 148 -17.64 -24.41 8.35
C GLU A 148 -17.87 -25.35 9.56
N GLU A 149 -17.98 -26.67 9.36
CA GLU A 149 -18.36 -27.63 10.44
C GLU A 149 -17.20 -28.34 11.18
N CYS A 150 -15.94 -28.24 10.72
CA CYS A 150 -14.87 -29.17 11.13
C CYS A 150 -13.63 -28.51 11.80
N PRO A 151 -13.65 -28.24 13.12
CA PRO A 151 -12.56 -27.53 13.82
C PRO A 151 -11.36 -28.38 14.25
N THR A 152 -11.30 -29.68 13.91
CA THR A 152 -10.35 -30.64 14.50
C THR A 152 -9.42 -31.33 13.49
N SER A 153 -8.71 -30.56 12.67
CA SER A 153 -7.52 -31.06 11.94
C SER A 153 -6.30 -30.17 12.20
N SER A 154 -5.13 -30.79 12.33
CA SER A 154 -3.95 -30.20 12.98
C SER A 154 -3.10 -29.29 12.09
N THR A 155 -3.73 -28.35 11.38
CA THR A 155 -3.07 -27.33 10.54
C THR A 155 -3.58 -25.94 10.91
N SER A 156 -3.30 -25.51 12.15
CA SER A 156 -3.95 -24.38 12.84
C SER A 156 -3.57 -22.96 12.34
N LEU A 157 -3.36 -22.78 11.03
CA LEU A 157 -2.94 -21.51 10.41
C LEU A 157 -3.88 -21.00 9.29
N SER A 158 -4.83 -21.81 8.81
CA SER A 158 -5.63 -21.50 7.60
C SER A 158 -6.97 -20.79 7.82
N HIS A 159 -7.56 -20.81 9.02
CA HIS A 159 -8.97 -20.38 9.24
C HIS A 159 -9.16 -19.14 10.13
N SER A 160 -8.11 -18.36 10.35
CA SER A 160 -8.18 -17.12 11.14
C SER A 160 -8.54 -15.92 10.25
N SER A 161 -9.73 -15.32 10.43
CA SER A 161 -10.19 -14.13 9.69
C SER A 161 -9.20 -12.95 9.74
N ILE A 162 -8.51 -12.81 10.86
CA ILE A 162 -7.45 -11.83 11.11
C ILE A 162 -6.08 -12.52 11.07
N ARG A 163 -5.24 -12.21 10.09
CA ARG A 163 -3.84 -12.70 10.02
C ARG A 163 -2.88 -11.54 10.22
N VAL A 164 -2.11 -11.60 11.32
CA VAL A 164 -1.06 -10.62 11.65
C VAL A 164 0.24 -11.06 10.98
N VAL A 165 0.90 -10.13 10.28
CA VAL A 165 2.12 -10.35 9.50
C VAL A 165 3.24 -9.50 10.06
N ASP A 166 4.28 -10.18 10.56
CA ASP A 166 5.52 -9.59 11.04
C ASP A 166 6.30 -8.96 9.87
N ALA A 167 6.81 -7.74 10.06
CA ALA A 167 7.58 -7.02 9.04
C ALA A 167 8.79 -7.81 8.53
N PHE A 168 9.52 -8.52 9.40
CA PHE A 168 10.70 -9.31 9.04
C PHE A 168 10.36 -10.59 8.26
N LEU A 169 9.08 -10.99 8.22
CA LEU A 169 8.57 -12.11 7.42
C LEU A 169 7.97 -11.67 6.08
N VAL A 170 7.86 -10.36 5.81
CA VAL A 170 7.46 -9.86 4.49
C VAL A 170 8.49 -10.31 3.45
N PRO A 171 8.08 -10.92 2.32
CA PRO A 171 9.02 -11.35 1.29
C PRO A 171 9.58 -10.16 0.50
N LYS A 172 10.89 -10.19 0.24
CA LYS A 172 11.58 -9.17 -0.56
C LYS A 172 11.48 -9.48 -2.05
N PHE A 173 10.92 -8.56 -2.82
CA PHE A 173 10.94 -8.58 -4.28
C PHE A 173 11.87 -7.49 -4.82
N ARG A 174 12.50 -7.73 -5.97
CA ARG A 174 13.28 -6.74 -6.72
C ARG A 174 12.79 -6.64 -8.15
N TYR A 175 12.79 -5.43 -8.70
CA TYR A 175 12.41 -5.19 -10.09
C TYR A 175 13.61 -5.33 -11.03
N ASP A 176 13.46 -6.15 -12.08
CA ASP A 176 14.41 -6.22 -13.19
C ASP A 176 13.96 -5.26 -14.30
N PRO A 177 14.68 -4.14 -14.58
CA PRO A 177 14.29 -3.18 -15.61
C PRO A 177 14.46 -3.71 -17.04
N ILE A 178 15.23 -4.78 -17.25
CA ILE A 178 15.43 -5.42 -18.55
C ILE A 178 14.27 -6.38 -18.83
N LYS A 179 13.96 -7.27 -17.87
CA LYS A 179 12.85 -8.25 -17.99
C LYS A 179 11.47 -7.64 -17.70
N LYS A 180 11.42 -6.46 -17.09
CA LYS A 180 10.21 -5.75 -16.65
C LYS A 180 9.32 -6.57 -15.71
N HIS A 181 9.95 -7.32 -14.81
CA HIS A 181 9.29 -8.27 -13.90
C HIS A 181 9.91 -8.21 -12.50
N PHE A 182 9.10 -8.49 -11.48
CA PHE A 182 9.54 -8.58 -10.09
C PHE A 182 9.94 -10.01 -9.71
N PHE A 183 11.18 -10.22 -9.32
CA PHE A 183 11.64 -11.52 -8.82
C PHE A 183 11.82 -11.50 -7.30
N GLN A 184 11.45 -12.60 -6.64
CA GLN A 184 11.69 -12.76 -5.21
C GLN A 184 13.21 -12.88 -4.96
N HIS A 185 13.69 -12.21 -3.92
CA HIS A 185 15.07 -12.33 -3.48
C HIS A 185 15.29 -13.70 -2.83
N ALA A 186 16.14 -14.52 -3.44
CA ALA A 186 16.56 -15.80 -2.87
C ALA A 186 17.70 -15.58 -1.86
N GLY A 187 17.48 -15.98 -0.61
CA GLY A 187 18.47 -15.91 0.47
C GLY A 187 17.89 -15.39 1.78
N SER A 188 18.65 -15.53 2.87
CA SER A 188 18.35 -14.87 4.14
C SER A 188 18.77 -13.40 4.11
N LEU A 189 18.04 -12.55 4.84
CA LEU A 189 18.34 -11.13 4.96
C LEU A 189 19.05 -10.87 6.30
N PRO A 190 20.37 -10.63 6.34
CA PRO A 190 21.04 -10.28 7.58
C PRO A 190 20.62 -8.88 8.04
N ILE A 191 20.41 -8.71 9.35
CA ILE A 191 20.06 -7.40 9.94
C ILE A 191 21.18 -6.38 9.70
N HIS A 192 22.43 -6.80 9.87
CA HIS A 192 23.59 -6.01 9.50
C HIS A 192 23.94 -6.28 8.03
N GLY A 193 23.51 -5.37 7.15
CA GLY A 193 23.82 -5.44 5.72
C GLY A 193 25.15 -4.78 5.37
N ASP A 194 25.78 -5.28 4.31
CA ASP A 194 27.00 -4.69 3.73
C ASP A 194 26.73 -3.28 3.17
N ALA A 195 27.80 -2.53 2.85
CA ALA A 195 27.68 -1.21 2.22
C ALA A 195 26.87 -1.23 0.91
N SER A 196 26.89 -2.35 0.18
CA SER A 196 26.08 -2.57 -1.03
C SER A 196 24.57 -2.64 -0.75
N ALA A 197 24.14 -3.00 0.46
CA ALA A 197 22.74 -3.00 0.84
C ALA A 197 22.19 -1.56 0.95
N LYS A 198 23.01 -0.61 1.42
CA LYS A 198 22.63 0.82 1.46
C LYS A 198 22.37 1.39 0.07
N SER A 199 23.23 1.11 -0.91
CA SER A 199 23.00 1.57 -2.30
C SER A 199 21.86 0.81 -2.98
N THR A 200 21.71 -0.48 -2.69
CA THR A 200 20.58 -1.29 -3.19
C THR A 200 19.24 -0.73 -2.69
N LEU A 201 19.13 -0.28 -1.44
CA LEU A 201 17.92 0.35 -0.87
C LEU A 201 17.40 1.50 -1.75
N TYR A 202 18.25 2.49 -2.05
CA TYR A 202 17.84 3.64 -2.87
C TYR A 202 17.53 3.25 -4.32
N ARG A 203 18.27 2.30 -4.88
CA ARG A 203 18.02 1.77 -6.24
C ARG A 203 16.70 1.00 -6.32
N ASP A 204 16.37 0.17 -5.34
CA ASP A 204 15.12 -0.59 -5.27
C ASP A 204 13.91 0.36 -5.18
N ARG A 205 13.99 1.41 -4.34
CA ARG A 205 12.97 2.47 -4.25
C ARG A 205 12.80 3.22 -5.59
N PHE A 206 13.90 3.64 -6.22
CA PHE A 206 13.86 4.33 -7.52
C PHE A 206 13.24 3.45 -8.60
N LEU A 207 13.67 2.19 -8.72
CA LEU A 207 13.17 1.26 -9.74
C LEU A 207 11.69 0.93 -9.57
N LEU A 208 11.20 0.80 -8.33
CA LEU A 208 9.79 0.56 -8.01
C LEU A 208 8.88 1.69 -8.50
N LEU A 209 9.30 2.95 -8.32
CA LEU A 209 8.55 4.09 -8.85
C LEU A 209 8.77 4.27 -10.36
N PHE A 210 9.99 4.07 -10.86
CA PHE A 210 10.32 4.22 -12.28
C PHE A 210 9.48 3.29 -13.16
N GLN A 211 9.27 2.04 -12.75
CA GLN A 211 8.40 1.11 -13.48
C GLN A 211 6.92 1.52 -13.43
N ARG A 212 6.49 2.23 -12.38
CA ARG A 212 5.13 2.79 -12.28
C ARG A 212 4.95 3.93 -13.29
N VAL A 213 5.83 4.93 -13.29
CA VAL A 213 5.76 6.05 -14.25
C VAL A 213 5.93 5.58 -15.70
N SER A 214 6.80 4.60 -15.95
CA SER A 214 7.01 4.02 -17.30
C SER A 214 5.78 3.32 -17.89
N ARG A 215 4.75 3.05 -17.08
CA ARG A 215 3.46 2.46 -17.50
C ARG A 215 2.33 3.49 -17.59
N ASP A 216 2.55 4.72 -17.14
CA ASP A 216 1.52 5.77 -17.16
C ASP A 216 1.35 6.35 -18.57
N GLN A 217 0.09 6.59 -18.97
CA GLN A 217 -0.27 7.00 -20.32
C GLN A 217 0.32 8.35 -20.73
N HIS A 218 0.60 9.25 -19.79
CA HIS A 218 1.17 10.57 -20.07
C HIS A 218 2.67 10.51 -20.41
N PHE A 219 3.36 9.45 -19.97
CA PHE A 219 4.81 9.27 -20.12
C PHE A 219 5.18 8.21 -21.18
N ILE A 220 4.21 7.45 -21.69
CA ILE A 220 4.39 6.49 -22.78
C ILE A 220 4.52 7.24 -24.11
N LYS A 221 5.63 6.98 -24.84
CA LYS A 221 5.80 7.47 -26.21
C LYS A 221 4.70 6.89 -27.13
N PRO A 222 3.94 7.71 -27.88
CA PRO A 222 2.96 7.20 -28.83
C PRO A 222 3.63 6.35 -29.91
N ALA A 223 2.98 5.24 -30.30
CA ALA A 223 3.52 4.28 -31.27
C ALA A 223 3.59 4.81 -32.71
N PHE A 224 2.92 5.93 -32.98
CA PHE A 224 2.93 6.64 -34.25
C PHE A 224 3.09 8.14 -33.98
N ASP A 225 3.95 8.82 -34.74
CA ASP A 225 3.99 10.29 -34.74
C ASP A 225 2.69 10.80 -35.37
N THR A 226 1.79 11.33 -34.53
CA THR A 226 0.56 12.01 -34.94
C THR A 226 0.47 13.36 -34.25
N ASP A 227 0.62 14.40 -35.08
CA ASP A 227 0.47 15.84 -34.83
C ASP A 227 1.25 16.46 -33.65
N GLU A 228 2.02 17.52 -33.96
CA GLU A 228 2.91 18.27 -33.05
C GLU A 228 2.20 19.00 -31.88
N THR A 229 0.89 18.80 -31.72
CA THR A 229 0.08 19.36 -30.64
C THR A 229 0.04 18.49 -29.38
N SER A 230 0.54 17.25 -29.42
CA SER A 230 0.71 16.44 -28.21
C SER A 230 2.05 16.74 -27.54
N GLN A 231 2.03 17.41 -26.38
CA GLN A 231 3.22 17.57 -25.54
C GLN A 231 3.61 16.18 -25.00
N ASN A 232 4.55 15.53 -25.69
CA ASN A 232 5.03 14.21 -25.33
C ASN A 232 5.94 14.31 -24.09
N CYS A 233 5.39 13.99 -22.91
CA CYS A 233 6.10 14.05 -21.63
C CYS A 233 7.09 12.90 -21.43
N GLN A 234 7.81 12.50 -22.49
CA GLN A 234 8.71 11.36 -22.47
C GLN A 234 9.85 11.57 -21.46
N LEU A 235 9.94 10.67 -20.46
CA LEU A 235 11.05 10.64 -19.52
C LEU A 235 12.39 10.46 -20.24
N SER A 236 13.34 11.31 -19.90
CA SER A 236 14.71 11.31 -20.41
C SER A 236 15.69 11.01 -19.25
N PRO A 237 16.71 10.14 -19.43
CA PRO A 237 17.77 9.97 -18.44
C PRO A 237 18.55 11.28 -18.23
N ILE A 238 19.02 11.54 -17.01
CA ILE A 238 19.70 12.79 -16.66
C ILE A 238 20.98 12.98 -17.51
N GLN A 239 21.73 11.91 -17.77
CA GLN A 239 22.90 11.94 -18.66
C GLN A 239 22.57 12.47 -20.07
N SER A 240 21.33 12.31 -20.56
CA SER A 240 20.93 12.77 -21.89
C SER A 240 20.64 14.28 -21.97
N LEU A 241 20.52 14.99 -20.84
CA LEU A 241 20.34 16.45 -20.83
C LEU A 241 21.56 17.20 -21.36
N VAL A 242 22.77 16.62 -21.22
CA VAL A 242 24.02 17.26 -21.60
C VAL A 242 24.05 17.52 -23.11
N GLY A 243 24.11 18.80 -23.49
CA GLY A 243 24.13 19.24 -24.89
C GLY A 243 22.77 19.27 -25.59
N GLN A 244 21.67 18.94 -24.90
CA GLN A 244 20.31 19.12 -25.42
C GLN A 244 19.72 20.46 -25.00
N ARG A 245 18.77 20.98 -25.79
CA ARG A 245 18.06 22.25 -25.54
C ARG A 245 16.55 22.04 -25.56
N GLY A 246 15.80 22.94 -24.94
CA GLY A 246 14.36 22.87 -24.80
C GLY A 246 13.90 22.03 -23.60
N LYS A 247 12.59 22.02 -23.41
CA LYS A 247 11.93 21.35 -22.29
C LYS A 247 12.17 19.84 -22.27
N ARG A 248 12.47 19.31 -21.08
CA ARG A 248 12.66 17.89 -20.80
C ARG A 248 11.95 17.48 -19.52
N TRP A 249 11.51 16.23 -19.50
CA TRP A 249 10.96 15.55 -18.32
C TRP A 249 12.00 14.57 -17.82
N VAL A 250 12.40 14.71 -16.56
CA VAL A 250 13.37 13.83 -15.91
C VAL A 250 12.80 13.28 -14.61
N MET A 251 13.23 12.07 -14.24
CA MET A 251 12.86 11.43 -13.00
C MET A 251 14.14 11.12 -12.22
N GLY A 252 14.18 11.54 -10.95
CA GLY A 252 15.39 11.43 -10.13
C GLY A 252 15.11 11.60 -8.65
N VAL A 253 16.15 11.40 -7.86
CA VAL A 253 16.18 11.56 -6.41
C VAL A 253 16.71 12.96 -6.10
N ILE A 254 15.99 13.75 -5.30
CA ILE A 254 16.50 15.05 -4.85
C ILE A 254 17.54 14.82 -3.75
N SER A 255 18.73 15.41 -3.91
CA SER A 255 19.75 15.50 -2.87
C SER A 255 20.18 16.95 -2.64
N GLN A 256 20.71 17.22 -1.45
CA GLN A 256 21.35 18.49 -1.11
C GLN A 256 22.77 18.14 -0.62
N LEU A 257 23.77 18.38 -1.47
CA LEU A 257 25.17 18.07 -1.17
C LEU A 257 25.86 19.23 -0.45
N GLU A 258 25.48 20.47 -0.78
CA GLU A 258 26.01 21.71 -0.20
C GLU A 258 24.84 22.64 0.19
N ASP A 259 25.06 23.56 1.13
CA ASP A 259 24.02 24.49 1.57
C ASP A 259 23.59 25.42 0.43
N GLY A 260 22.31 25.38 0.06
CA GLY A 260 21.74 26.15 -1.05
C GLY A 260 21.86 25.51 -2.44
N HIS A 261 22.66 24.44 -2.60
CA HIS A 261 22.81 23.73 -3.89
C HIS A 261 22.07 22.40 -3.89
N PHE A 262 21.05 22.31 -4.74
CA PHE A 262 20.22 21.11 -4.91
C PHE A 262 20.66 20.34 -6.15
N TYR A 263 20.55 19.01 -6.07
CA TYR A 263 20.88 18.11 -7.17
C TYR A 263 19.75 17.11 -7.40
N LEU A 264 19.63 16.67 -8.64
CA LEU A 264 18.78 15.56 -9.05
C LEU A 264 19.65 14.43 -9.57
N GLU A 265 19.52 13.24 -8.99
CA GLU A 265 20.31 12.05 -9.33
C GLU A 265 19.42 10.93 -9.88
N ASP A 266 19.84 10.30 -10.98
CA ASP A 266 19.24 9.06 -11.49
C ASP A 266 20.28 7.93 -11.56
N LEU A 267 19.94 6.80 -12.19
CA LEU A 267 20.86 5.67 -12.33
C LEU A 267 22.04 5.92 -13.30
N THR A 268 22.13 7.11 -13.92
CA THR A 268 23.07 7.47 -14.99
C THR A 268 23.96 8.66 -14.63
N ALA A 269 23.41 9.71 -14.02
CA ALA A 269 24.11 10.95 -13.69
C ALA A 269 23.40 11.76 -12.60
N ALA A 270 24.11 12.75 -12.06
CA ALA A 270 23.56 13.83 -11.25
C ALA A 270 23.64 15.16 -12.00
N VAL A 271 22.69 16.06 -11.77
CA VAL A 271 22.63 17.42 -12.32
C VAL A 271 22.24 18.41 -11.23
N GLU A 272 22.83 19.61 -11.24
CA GLU A 272 22.42 20.70 -10.34
C GLU A 272 21.09 21.29 -10.79
N ILE A 273 20.18 21.57 -9.84
CA ILE A 273 18.82 22.02 -10.13
C ILE A 273 18.49 23.33 -9.42
N ASP A 274 17.78 24.22 -10.11
CA ASP A 274 17.25 25.45 -9.52
C ASP A 274 15.71 25.41 -9.43
N PHE A 275 15.22 25.50 -8.19
CA PHE A 275 13.81 25.55 -7.82
C PHE A 275 13.23 26.99 -7.74
N SER A 276 14.02 28.04 -7.96
CA SER A 276 13.60 29.45 -7.75
C SER A 276 12.33 29.88 -8.49
N LYS A 277 12.02 29.22 -9.61
CA LYS A 277 10.83 29.46 -10.45
C LYS A 277 9.92 28.22 -10.57
N ALA A 278 10.20 27.17 -9.81
CA ALA A 278 9.54 25.88 -9.95
C ALA A 278 8.15 25.91 -9.30
N LYS A 279 7.14 25.47 -10.06
CA LYS A 279 5.84 25.12 -9.52
C LYS A 279 5.91 23.76 -8.83
N ILE A 280 5.66 23.72 -7.53
CA ILE A 280 5.73 22.51 -6.71
C ILE A 280 4.31 21.99 -6.44
N THR A 281 4.05 20.68 -6.63
CA THR A 281 2.76 20.04 -6.32
C THR A 281 2.59 19.77 -4.81
N THR A 282 1.42 19.28 -4.40
CA THR A 282 1.18 18.80 -3.02
C THR A 282 2.20 17.74 -2.60
N GLY A 283 3.03 18.05 -1.59
CA GLY A 283 3.92 17.07 -0.98
C GLY A 283 4.93 17.66 0.01
N PHE A 284 5.59 16.78 0.77
CA PHE A 284 6.78 17.10 1.55
C PHE A 284 8.02 16.61 0.79
N PHE A 285 8.71 17.55 0.15
CA PHE A 285 9.91 17.30 -0.63
C PHE A 285 11.13 17.28 0.30
N THR A 286 11.46 16.11 0.83
CA THR A 286 12.66 15.90 1.65
C THR A 286 13.82 15.36 0.80
N GLU A 287 15.04 15.42 1.33
CA GLU A 287 16.18 14.74 0.71
C GLU A 287 15.88 13.23 0.54
N ASN A 288 16.39 12.66 -0.55
CA ASN A 288 16.13 11.31 -1.02
C ASN A 288 14.68 11.00 -1.44
N THR A 289 13.81 12.00 -1.59
CA THR A 289 12.51 11.80 -2.26
C THR A 289 12.69 11.71 -3.78
N ILE A 290 11.91 10.84 -4.40
CA ILE A 290 11.93 10.62 -5.86
C ILE A 290 10.88 11.53 -6.49
N VAL A 291 11.29 12.32 -7.47
CA VAL A 291 10.44 13.31 -8.15
C VAL A 291 10.47 13.15 -9.65
N VAL A 292 9.47 13.73 -10.29
CA VAL A 292 9.42 13.98 -11.74
C VAL A 292 9.46 15.50 -11.93
N ALA A 293 10.45 15.98 -12.67
CA ALA A 293 10.68 17.39 -12.93
C ALA A 293 10.58 17.70 -14.43
N GLU A 294 9.77 18.70 -14.77
CA GLU A 294 9.80 19.40 -16.05
C GLU A 294 10.77 20.59 -15.93
N GLY A 295 11.68 20.75 -16.88
CA GLY A 295 12.62 21.86 -16.88
C GLY A 295 13.40 22.01 -18.17
N GLU A 296 14.33 22.97 -18.20
CA GLU A 296 15.27 23.18 -19.30
C GLU A 296 16.71 23.29 -18.77
N MET A 297 17.66 22.71 -19.51
CA MET A 297 19.08 22.81 -19.22
C MET A 297 19.61 24.19 -19.65
N LEU A 298 20.15 24.96 -18.72
CA LEU A 298 20.74 26.26 -18.98
C LEU A 298 22.18 26.15 -19.52
N SER A 299 22.70 27.26 -20.06
CA SER A 299 24.08 27.34 -20.58
C SER A 299 25.15 27.10 -19.51
N GLU A 300 24.82 27.35 -18.24
CA GLU A 300 25.71 27.22 -17.09
C GLU A 300 25.82 25.77 -16.59
N GLY A 301 25.03 24.84 -17.13
CA GLY A 301 24.98 23.44 -16.69
C GLY A 301 23.97 23.15 -15.57
N ILE A 302 23.20 24.16 -15.16
CA ILE A 302 22.12 24.05 -14.17
C ILE A 302 20.80 23.74 -14.88
N PHE A 303 20.03 22.80 -14.36
CA PHE A 303 18.69 22.49 -14.86
C PHE A 303 17.65 23.35 -14.14
N GLN A 304 17.09 24.33 -14.86
CA GLN A 304 16.01 25.18 -14.33
C GLN A 304 14.71 24.36 -14.30
N VAL A 305 14.21 24.09 -13.10
CA VAL A 305 12.94 23.40 -12.91
C VAL A 305 11.78 24.38 -13.11
N ILE A 306 10.82 23.97 -13.95
CA ILE A 306 9.57 24.69 -14.24
C ILE A 306 8.43 24.10 -13.41
N THR A 307 8.32 22.76 -13.38
CA THR A 307 7.30 22.03 -12.64
C THR A 307 7.97 20.86 -11.93
N CYS A 308 7.72 20.65 -10.64
CA CYS A 308 8.19 19.50 -9.87
C CYS A 308 7.04 18.84 -9.12
N GLY A 309 6.90 17.53 -9.28
CA GLY A 309 5.90 16.75 -8.56
C GLY A 309 6.37 15.33 -8.28
N PHE A 310 5.56 14.59 -7.53
CA PHE A 310 5.85 13.17 -7.29
C PHE A 310 5.43 12.29 -8.48
N PRO A 311 6.03 11.09 -8.63
CA PRO A 311 5.59 10.05 -9.55
C PRO A 311 4.07 9.80 -9.46
N PRO A 312 3.31 9.78 -10.58
CA PRO A 312 1.86 9.56 -10.57
C PRO A 312 1.46 8.27 -9.85
N LEU A 313 0.30 8.28 -9.18
CA LEU A 313 -0.26 7.11 -8.50
C LEU A 313 -0.80 6.08 -9.50
N GLU A 314 -0.80 4.81 -9.09
CA GLU A 314 -1.41 3.71 -9.82
C GLU A 314 -2.51 3.06 -8.97
N ASP A 315 -3.64 2.71 -9.60
CA ASP A 315 -4.74 2.01 -8.94
C ASP A 315 -4.31 0.58 -8.55
N ARG A 316 -4.72 0.15 -7.35
CA ARG A 316 -4.42 -1.18 -6.79
C ARG A 316 -4.65 -2.32 -7.78
N ASP A 317 -5.79 -2.31 -8.48
CA ASP A 317 -6.18 -3.35 -9.45
C ASP A 317 -5.24 -3.43 -10.66
N LYS A 318 -4.66 -2.29 -11.08
CA LYS A 318 -3.67 -2.25 -12.17
C LYS A 318 -2.36 -2.88 -11.71
N SER A 319 -1.92 -2.57 -10.49
CA SER A 319 -0.73 -3.19 -9.89
C SER A 319 -0.92 -4.71 -9.73
N LEU A 320 -2.04 -5.15 -9.12
CA LEU A 320 -2.32 -6.57 -8.86
C LEU A 320 -2.33 -7.42 -10.14
N LYS A 321 -2.92 -6.92 -11.24
CA LYS A 321 -2.93 -7.61 -12.54
C LYS A 321 -1.54 -7.85 -13.13
N ILE A 322 -0.54 -7.05 -12.75
CA ILE A 322 0.84 -7.15 -13.23
C ILE A 322 1.71 -7.98 -12.27
N LEU A 323 1.37 -8.02 -10.98
CA LEU A 323 2.07 -8.80 -9.96
C LEU A 323 1.49 -10.20 -9.74
N ALA A 324 0.52 -10.62 -10.55
CA ALA A 324 -0.28 -11.83 -10.39
C ALA A 324 0.55 -13.06 -9.98
N GLY A 325 0.32 -13.55 -8.76
CA GLY A 325 1.00 -14.70 -8.15
C GLY A 325 2.07 -14.37 -7.10
N HIS A 326 2.43 -13.09 -6.89
CA HIS A 326 3.42 -12.69 -5.88
C HIS A 326 2.78 -12.08 -4.63
N ASP A 327 3.07 -12.61 -3.44
CA ASP A 327 2.57 -12.08 -2.15
C ASP A 327 3.41 -10.90 -1.62
N PHE A 328 3.21 -9.71 -2.19
CA PHE A 328 3.90 -8.48 -1.74
C PHE A 328 3.52 -8.03 -0.32
N PHE A 329 2.34 -8.41 0.16
CA PHE A 329 1.86 -8.02 1.49
C PHE A 329 2.47 -8.88 2.61
N GLY A 330 2.72 -10.16 2.34
CA GLY A 330 3.06 -11.18 3.33
C GLY A 330 1.79 -11.85 3.87
N GLY A 331 1.90 -13.11 4.31
CA GLY A 331 0.77 -13.90 4.83
C GLY A 331 0.10 -14.82 3.80
N GLY A 332 0.74 -15.09 2.68
CA GLY A 332 0.32 -16.06 1.65
C GLY A 332 -0.49 -15.44 0.52
N THR A 333 -0.33 -15.99 -0.69
CA THR A 333 -1.25 -15.79 -1.81
C THR A 333 -2.54 -16.54 -1.56
N LEU A 334 -3.69 -15.87 -1.67
CA LEU A 334 -4.99 -16.53 -1.66
C LEU A 334 -5.25 -17.19 -3.01
N THR A 335 -5.90 -18.35 -3.02
CA THR A 335 -6.50 -18.91 -4.24
C THR A 335 -7.75 -18.10 -4.63
N LYS A 336 -8.27 -18.30 -5.85
CA LYS A 336 -9.53 -17.65 -6.28
C LYS A 336 -10.70 -18.09 -5.38
N GLU A 337 -10.72 -19.36 -4.99
CA GLU A 337 -11.71 -19.98 -4.10
C GLU A 337 -11.69 -19.32 -2.71
N GLU A 338 -10.51 -19.27 -2.09
CA GLU A 338 -10.33 -18.62 -0.79
C GLU A 338 -10.69 -17.13 -0.85
N THR A 339 -10.32 -16.43 -1.93
CA THR A 339 -10.63 -15.00 -2.09
C THR A 339 -12.13 -14.74 -2.12
N LEU A 340 -12.88 -15.54 -2.87
CA LEU A 340 -14.35 -15.41 -2.97
C LEU A 340 -15.04 -15.78 -1.65
N ARG A 341 -14.63 -16.89 -1.02
CA ARG A 341 -15.16 -17.29 0.29
C ARG A 341 -14.89 -16.25 1.36
N LEU A 342 -13.69 -15.66 1.40
CA LEU A 342 -13.34 -14.59 2.32
C LEU A 342 -14.14 -13.31 2.04
N ALA A 343 -14.40 -12.96 0.77
CA ALA A 343 -15.25 -11.81 0.43
C ALA A 343 -16.72 -12.01 0.87
N ASP A 344 -17.27 -13.22 0.72
CA ASP A 344 -18.62 -13.56 1.21
C ASP A 344 -18.70 -13.64 2.75
N LEU A 345 -17.60 -13.96 3.44
CA LEU A 345 -17.51 -13.85 4.90
C LEU A 345 -17.38 -12.39 5.36
N GLU A 346 -16.57 -11.58 4.66
CA GLU A 346 -16.38 -10.15 4.93
C GLU A 346 -17.71 -9.37 4.85
N LYS A 347 -18.52 -9.66 3.82
CA LYS A 347 -19.89 -9.10 3.69
C LYS A 347 -20.84 -9.53 4.80
N ARG A 348 -20.63 -10.70 5.39
CA ARG A 348 -21.42 -11.21 6.54
C ARG A 348 -20.90 -10.64 7.87
N ALA A 349 -19.62 -10.25 7.95
CA ALA A 349 -18.95 -9.71 9.12
C ALA A 349 -19.27 -8.23 9.44
N VAL A 350 -20.53 -7.81 9.24
CA VAL A 350 -21.00 -6.42 9.48
C VAL A 350 -20.84 -5.95 10.93
N ASN A 351 -20.64 -6.90 11.85
CA ASN A 351 -20.51 -6.67 13.29
C ASN A 351 -19.06 -6.76 13.81
N ASP A 352 -18.08 -7.12 12.96
CA ASP A 352 -16.68 -7.13 13.36
C ASP A 352 -16.18 -5.69 13.55
N MET A 353 -15.42 -5.47 14.62
CA MET A 353 -15.00 -4.13 15.05
C MET A 353 -13.56 -4.16 15.56
N PHE A 354 -12.73 -3.21 15.11
CA PHE A 354 -11.37 -3.04 15.63
C PHE A 354 -11.28 -1.77 16.49
N VAL A 355 -10.83 -1.92 17.74
CA VAL A 355 -10.55 -0.80 18.64
C VAL A 355 -9.06 -0.51 18.64
N ILE A 356 -8.67 0.65 18.13
CA ILE A 356 -7.26 1.06 17.99
C ILE A 356 -6.97 2.14 19.02
N LEU A 357 -5.94 1.93 19.83
CA LEU A 357 -5.49 2.86 20.87
C LEU A 357 -3.99 3.14 20.73
N SER A 358 -3.55 4.36 21.04
CA SER A 358 -2.12 4.76 20.98
C SER A 358 -1.68 5.56 22.19
N ASP A 359 -0.39 5.45 22.50
CA ASP A 359 0.29 6.16 23.59
C ASP A 359 -0.33 5.83 24.96
N ILE A 360 -0.56 4.53 25.19
CA ILE A 360 -1.13 3.97 26.41
C ILE A 360 -0.03 3.89 27.50
N TRP A 361 0.26 5.01 28.15
CA TRP A 361 1.27 5.09 29.21
C TRP A 361 0.88 4.29 30.46
N LEU A 362 1.35 3.04 30.55
CA LEU A 362 1.01 2.08 31.61
C LEU A 362 1.56 2.48 33.00
N ASP A 363 2.50 3.44 33.04
CA ASP A 363 3.04 4.04 34.26
C ASP A 363 2.17 5.18 34.82
N ASN A 364 1.17 5.67 34.07
CA ASN A 364 0.22 6.67 34.54
C ASN A 364 -1.07 6.00 35.05
N GLU A 365 -1.39 6.18 36.33
CA GLU A 365 -2.59 5.61 36.96
C GLU A 365 -3.89 6.16 36.33
N GLU A 366 -3.91 7.44 35.92
CA GLU A 366 -5.09 8.02 35.24
C GLU A 366 -5.35 7.35 33.89
N VAL A 367 -4.29 6.95 33.16
CA VAL A 367 -4.43 6.19 31.90
C VAL A 367 -5.02 4.81 32.16
N MET A 368 -4.55 4.12 33.20
CA MET A 368 -5.03 2.78 33.55
C MET A 368 -6.50 2.79 33.97
N GLU A 369 -6.94 3.75 34.81
CA GLU A 369 -8.36 3.90 35.18
C GLU A 369 -9.27 4.18 33.97
N LYS A 370 -8.80 5.00 33.02
CA LYS A 370 -9.55 5.30 31.79
C LYS A 370 -9.57 4.11 30.83
N LEU A 371 -8.50 3.34 30.74
CA LEU A 371 -8.46 2.10 29.96
C LEU A 371 -9.42 1.06 30.53
N GLU A 372 -9.44 0.90 31.86
CA GLU A 372 -10.42 0.05 32.56
C GLU A 372 -11.86 0.51 32.30
N THR A 373 -12.12 1.82 32.28
CA THR A 373 -13.43 2.37 31.91
C THR A 373 -13.82 1.99 30.47
N VAL A 374 -12.87 2.01 29.53
CA VAL A 374 -13.10 1.62 28.13
C VAL A 374 -13.38 0.11 28.01
N LEU A 375 -12.61 -0.74 28.69
CA LEU A 375 -12.82 -2.19 28.70
C LEU A 375 -14.18 -2.56 29.32
N ASN A 376 -14.55 -1.98 30.46
CA ASN A 376 -15.89 -2.13 31.06
C ASN A 376 -17.00 -1.68 30.08
N GLY A 377 -16.75 -0.61 29.33
CA GLY A 377 -17.61 -0.15 28.26
C GLY A 377 -17.89 -1.25 27.25
N PHE A 378 -16.86 -1.86 26.65
CA PHE A 378 -17.01 -2.91 25.64
C PHE A 378 -17.53 -4.26 26.20
N GLU A 379 -17.13 -4.66 27.42
CA GLU A 379 -17.65 -5.87 28.09
C GLU A 379 -19.17 -5.79 28.35
N SER A 380 -19.71 -4.57 28.51
CA SER A 380 -21.16 -4.33 28.64
C SER A 380 -21.95 -4.34 27.32
N VAL A 381 -21.26 -4.33 26.16
CA VAL A 381 -21.87 -4.31 24.83
C VAL A 381 -22.21 -5.75 24.40
N GLU A 382 -23.28 -5.90 23.63
CA GLU A 382 -23.75 -7.23 23.17
C GLU A 382 -22.75 -7.92 22.24
N ILE A 383 -22.16 -7.15 21.32
CA ILE A 383 -21.08 -7.57 20.43
C ILE A 383 -19.78 -6.95 20.95
N VAL A 384 -18.78 -7.77 21.23
CA VAL A 384 -17.45 -7.30 21.63
C VAL A 384 -16.56 -7.11 20.40
N PRO A 385 -15.55 -6.20 20.44
CA PRO A 385 -14.61 -6.03 19.34
C PRO A 385 -13.83 -7.31 19.03
N SER A 386 -13.57 -7.58 17.76
CA SER A 386 -12.79 -8.76 17.34
C SER A 386 -11.27 -8.54 17.55
N LEU A 387 -10.81 -7.28 17.52
CA LEU A 387 -9.41 -6.92 17.73
C LEU A 387 -9.26 -5.60 18.51
N PHE A 388 -8.46 -5.63 19.57
CA PHE A 388 -7.86 -4.45 20.19
C PHE A 388 -6.43 -4.30 19.67
N VAL A 389 -6.11 -3.14 19.08
CA VAL A 389 -4.77 -2.78 18.64
C VAL A 389 -4.21 -1.71 19.56
N PHE A 390 -3.33 -2.11 20.46
CA PHE A 390 -2.62 -1.23 21.38
C PHE A 390 -1.27 -0.85 20.76
N MET A 391 -1.10 0.43 20.44
CA MET A 391 0.11 0.98 19.85
C MET A 391 0.85 1.81 20.89
N GLY A 392 2.18 1.71 20.90
CA GLY A 392 3.02 2.48 21.82
C GLY A 392 2.95 3.99 21.60
N ASN A 393 3.55 4.80 22.46
CA ASN A 393 4.47 4.38 23.53
C ASN A 393 3.71 3.83 24.76
N PHE A 394 4.24 2.77 25.39
CA PHE A 394 3.67 2.13 26.59
C PHE A 394 4.18 2.72 27.91
N CYS A 395 5.14 3.64 27.85
CA CYS A 395 5.63 4.39 29.00
C CYS A 395 5.68 5.88 28.67
N SER A 396 5.36 6.73 29.65
CA SER A 396 5.42 8.19 29.51
C SER A 396 6.85 8.74 29.33
N HIS A 397 7.87 7.95 29.68
CA HIS A 397 9.29 8.29 29.55
C HIS A 397 9.99 7.37 28.53
N PRO A 398 10.84 7.90 27.63
CA PRO A 398 11.56 7.09 26.65
C PRO A 398 12.45 6.00 27.27
N CYS A 399 12.34 4.78 26.76
CA CYS A 399 13.13 3.62 27.16
C CYS A 399 14.55 3.65 26.56
N ASN A 400 15.32 4.70 26.89
CA ASN A 400 16.70 4.89 26.45
C ASN A 400 17.73 4.25 27.43
N LEU A 401 19.03 4.47 27.22
CA LEU A 401 20.10 3.92 28.05
C LEU A 401 20.05 4.36 29.54
N SER A 402 19.38 5.46 29.85
CA SER A 402 19.14 5.95 31.22
C SER A 402 17.83 5.46 31.82
N PHE A 403 17.07 4.61 31.11
CA PHE A 403 15.84 4.03 31.62
C PHE A 403 16.15 2.82 32.51
N HIS A 404 15.97 2.98 33.82
CA HIS A 404 16.24 1.94 34.81
C HIS A 404 14.97 1.22 35.29
N SER A 405 13.79 1.66 34.86
CA SER A 405 12.48 1.22 35.38
C SER A 405 11.87 0.02 34.65
N PHE A 406 12.66 -0.80 33.95
CA PHE A 406 12.16 -1.97 33.20
C PHE A 406 11.41 -2.98 34.09
N SER A 407 11.84 -3.17 35.35
CA SER A 407 11.12 -4.03 36.29
C SER A 407 9.75 -3.45 36.68
N SER A 408 9.64 -2.12 36.78
CA SER A 408 8.37 -1.45 37.05
C SER A 408 7.44 -1.54 35.83
N LEU A 409 7.97 -1.30 34.62
CA LEU A 409 7.21 -1.41 33.38
C LEU A 409 6.66 -2.84 33.18
N ARG A 410 7.47 -3.87 33.45
CA ARG A 410 7.02 -5.28 33.46
C ARG A 410 5.85 -5.52 34.42
N LEU A 411 5.87 -4.92 35.62
CA LEU A 411 4.76 -5.02 36.57
C LEU A 411 3.50 -4.31 36.06
N GLN A 412 3.62 -3.17 35.36
CA GLN A 412 2.45 -2.49 34.77
C GLN A 412 1.84 -3.30 33.61
N PHE A 413 2.65 -3.98 32.78
CA PHE A 413 2.16 -4.96 31.82
C PHE A 413 1.42 -6.13 32.50
N GLY A 414 1.89 -6.58 33.67
CA GLY A 414 1.18 -7.53 34.51
C GLY A 414 -0.19 -7.03 34.99
N LYS A 415 -0.28 -5.78 35.48
CA LYS A 415 -1.56 -5.15 35.84
C LYS A 415 -2.52 -5.02 34.66
N LEU A 416 -2.03 -4.67 33.48
CA LEU A 416 -2.85 -4.66 32.26
C LEU A 416 -3.38 -6.07 31.93
N GLY A 417 -2.56 -7.10 32.10
CA GLY A 417 -3.01 -8.50 31.96
C GLY A 417 -4.14 -8.86 32.93
N GLN A 418 -4.02 -8.47 34.20
CA GLN A 418 -5.05 -8.67 35.23
C GLN A 418 -6.34 -7.90 34.91
N MET A 419 -6.21 -6.66 34.43
CA MET A 419 -7.34 -5.84 34.00
C MET A 419 -8.09 -6.49 32.84
N ILE A 420 -7.41 -7.03 31.84
CA ILE A 420 -8.05 -7.75 30.73
C ILE A 420 -8.67 -9.07 31.23
N GLU A 421 -8.02 -9.78 32.15
CA GLU A 421 -8.58 -11.01 32.74
C GLU A 421 -9.87 -10.78 33.55
N ALA A 422 -10.04 -9.60 34.16
CA ALA A 422 -11.28 -9.22 34.82
C ALA A 422 -12.48 -9.03 33.85
N HIS A 423 -12.23 -8.99 32.54
CA HIS A 423 -13.23 -8.86 31.47
C HIS A 423 -13.29 -10.16 30.65
N PRO A 424 -14.00 -11.20 31.13
CA PRO A 424 -13.91 -12.55 30.56
C PRO A 424 -14.39 -12.63 29.11
N ARG A 425 -15.43 -11.87 28.71
CA ARG A 425 -15.92 -11.91 27.32
C ARG A 425 -14.89 -11.32 26.37
N LEU A 426 -14.29 -10.18 26.73
CA LEU A 426 -13.17 -9.61 25.97
C LEU A 426 -11.97 -10.57 25.91
N LYS A 427 -11.60 -11.24 27.01
CA LYS A 427 -10.49 -12.21 27.04
C LYS A 427 -10.72 -13.44 26.15
N GLU A 428 -11.95 -13.92 26.04
CA GLU A 428 -12.28 -15.12 25.26
C GLU A 428 -12.57 -14.84 23.79
N GLN A 429 -13.22 -13.71 23.47
CA GLN A 429 -13.74 -13.41 22.13
C GLN A 429 -12.94 -12.33 21.38
N SER A 430 -12.20 -11.47 22.08
CA SER A 430 -11.36 -10.43 21.46
C SER A 430 -9.89 -10.85 21.38
N ARG A 431 -9.19 -10.40 20.34
CA ARG A 431 -7.73 -10.53 20.24
C ARG A 431 -7.05 -9.23 20.66
N PHE A 432 -5.88 -9.32 21.27
CA PHE A 432 -5.10 -8.16 21.70
C PHE A 432 -3.76 -8.14 20.94
N LEU A 433 -3.55 -7.10 20.13
CA LEU A 433 -2.35 -6.86 19.35
C LEU A 433 -1.58 -5.66 19.90
N PHE A 434 -0.30 -5.87 20.21
CA PHE A 434 0.61 -4.87 20.74
C PHE A 434 1.66 -4.51 19.69
N ILE A 435 1.76 -3.21 19.35
CA ILE A 435 2.71 -2.66 18.38
C ILE A 435 3.61 -1.64 19.08
N PRO A 436 4.95 -1.78 19.07
CA PRO A 436 5.86 -0.89 19.78
C PRO A 436 5.96 0.50 19.12
N GLY A 437 5.92 1.54 19.94
CA GLY A 437 6.15 2.92 19.54
C GLY A 437 7.63 3.30 19.35
N PRO A 438 7.91 4.54 18.94
CA PRO A 438 9.27 5.03 18.70
C PRO A 438 10.16 5.11 19.95
N ASP A 439 9.57 5.22 21.16
CA ASP A 439 10.33 5.40 22.41
C ASP A 439 10.22 4.19 23.37
N ASP A 440 9.55 3.12 22.94
CA ASP A 440 9.45 1.87 23.69
C ASP A 440 10.77 1.09 23.74
N ALA A 441 10.82 0.10 24.64
CA ALA A 441 11.95 -0.81 24.77
C ALA A 441 12.24 -1.58 23.46
N GLY A 442 13.50 -1.60 23.04
CA GLY A 442 13.95 -2.33 21.86
C GLY A 442 15.46 -2.20 21.63
N PRO A 443 16.04 -2.99 20.72
CA PRO A 443 17.48 -2.98 20.43
C PRO A 443 17.93 -1.78 19.61
N SER A 444 17.01 -1.08 18.94
CA SER A 444 17.30 0.07 18.07
C SER A 444 16.05 0.92 17.83
N THR A 445 16.26 2.18 17.45
CA THR A 445 15.24 3.09 16.91
C THR A 445 15.08 2.98 15.39
N ALA A 446 15.85 2.11 14.74
CA ALA A 446 15.74 1.83 13.31
C ALA A 446 14.46 1.05 12.94
N LEU A 447 13.98 1.26 11.72
CA LEU A 447 12.81 0.56 11.16
C LEU A 447 13.23 -0.59 10.21
N PRO A 448 12.45 -1.68 10.10
CA PRO A 448 11.35 -2.05 10.98
C PRO A 448 11.84 -2.33 12.41
N ARG A 449 11.00 -2.04 13.40
CA ARG A 449 11.26 -2.39 14.80
C ARG A 449 10.72 -3.78 15.12
N CYS A 450 11.49 -4.58 15.84
CA CYS A 450 11.02 -5.85 16.41
C CYS A 450 9.92 -5.63 17.44
N ALA A 451 9.16 -6.68 17.75
CA ALA A 451 8.22 -6.70 18.86
C ALA A 451 8.89 -6.40 20.22
N LEU A 452 8.06 -6.09 21.22
CA LEU A 452 8.52 -5.83 22.59
C LEU A 452 9.29 -7.05 23.17
N PRO A 453 10.37 -6.83 23.97
CA PRO A 453 11.12 -7.92 24.58
C PRO A 453 10.26 -8.81 25.49
N LYS A 454 10.39 -10.14 25.34
CA LYS A 454 9.61 -11.14 26.11
C LYS A 454 9.60 -10.91 27.62
N TYR A 455 10.72 -10.49 28.20
CA TYR A 455 10.84 -10.12 29.61
C TYR A 455 9.76 -9.13 30.09
N LEU A 456 9.31 -8.19 29.25
CA LEU A 456 8.24 -7.25 29.57
C LEU A 456 6.85 -7.87 29.38
N THR A 457 6.68 -8.68 28.33
CA THR A 457 5.39 -9.22 27.88
C THR A 457 4.94 -10.46 28.64
N GLU A 458 5.88 -11.22 29.22
CA GLU A 458 5.64 -12.47 29.95
C GLU A 458 4.60 -12.33 31.08
N GLU A 459 4.60 -11.22 31.83
CA GLU A 459 3.60 -11.01 32.90
C GLU A 459 2.19 -10.77 32.34
N LEU A 460 2.06 -10.13 31.18
CA LEU A 460 0.76 -9.97 30.53
C LEU A 460 0.29 -11.31 29.96
N GLN A 461 1.18 -12.05 29.29
CA GLN A 461 0.84 -13.32 28.63
C GLN A 461 0.45 -14.44 29.60
N LYS A 462 0.82 -14.37 30.88
CA LYS A 462 0.27 -15.27 31.92
C LYS A 462 -1.24 -15.14 32.07
N HIS A 463 -1.77 -13.92 31.98
CA HIS A 463 -3.18 -13.60 32.17
C HIS A 463 -3.94 -13.63 30.82
N VAL A 464 -3.28 -13.22 29.73
CA VAL A 464 -3.83 -13.18 28.37
C VAL A 464 -2.92 -13.95 27.39
N PRO A 465 -3.01 -15.30 27.33
CA PRO A 465 -2.11 -16.12 26.53
C PRO A 465 -2.23 -15.87 25.01
N ASN A 466 -3.40 -15.38 24.56
CA ASN A 466 -3.68 -15.06 23.15
C ASN A 466 -3.15 -13.68 22.72
N ALA A 467 -2.43 -12.95 23.59
CA ALA A 467 -1.88 -11.64 23.28
C ALA A 467 -0.72 -11.70 22.27
N ILE A 468 -0.86 -10.95 21.18
CA ILE A 468 0.03 -10.92 20.03
C ILE A 468 0.94 -9.70 20.14
N PHE A 469 2.25 -9.89 20.12
CA PHE A 469 3.24 -8.81 20.09
C PHE A 469 3.91 -8.81 18.71
N SER A 470 3.77 -7.71 17.97
CA SER A 470 4.21 -7.61 16.57
C SER A 470 5.19 -6.46 16.35
N THR A 471 5.70 -6.34 15.13
CA THR A 471 6.64 -5.31 14.69
C THR A 471 5.99 -3.94 14.51
N ASN A 472 6.82 -2.90 14.34
CA ASN A 472 6.39 -1.60 13.82
C ASN A 472 7.19 -1.25 12.55
N PRO A 473 6.55 -1.14 11.36
CA PRO A 473 5.12 -1.33 11.11
C PRO A 473 4.64 -2.77 11.33
N CYS A 474 3.33 -2.94 11.44
CA CYS A 474 2.64 -4.22 11.45
C CYS A 474 1.69 -4.29 10.25
N ARG A 475 1.55 -5.45 9.63
CA ARG A 475 0.60 -5.69 8.54
C ARG A 475 -0.49 -6.66 9.01
N ILE A 476 -1.74 -6.42 8.63
CA ILE A 476 -2.87 -7.31 8.94
C ILE A 476 -3.64 -7.60 7.65
N LYS A 477 -3.84 -8.89 7.35
CA LYS A 477 -4.87 -9.32 6.40
C LYS A 477 -6.16 -9.59 7.19
N PHE A 478 -7.23 -8.89 6.87
CA PHE A 478 -8.56 -9.08 7.47
C PHE A 478 -9.52 -9.47 6.36
N TYR A 479 -9.91 -10.74 6.31
CA TYR A 479 -10.55 -11.34 5.13
C TYR A 479 -9.76 -11.06 3.84
N THR A 480 -10.32 -10.27 2.91
CA THR A 480 -9.63 -9.85 1.67
C THR A 480 -8.89 -8.51 1.82
N GLN A 481 -9.16 -7.77 2.90
CA GLN A 481 -8.56 -6.47 3.16
C GLN A 481 -7.12 -6.55 3.65
N GLU A 482 -6.38 -5.47 3.40
CA GLU A 482 -4.97 -5.31 3.70
C GLU A 482 -4.80 -4.00 4.46
N ILE A 483 -4.46 -4.10 5.75
CA ILE A 483 -4.39 -2.98 6.67
C ILE A 483 -2.95 -2.87 7.20
N VAL A 484 -2.35 -1.69 7.05
CA VAL A 484 -0.97 -1.42 7.50
C VAL A 484 -1.00 -0.46 8.68
N PHE A 485 -0.45 -0.89 9.81
CA PHE A 485 -0.32 -0.09 11.03
C PHE A 485 1.10 0.43 11.17
N PHE A 486 1.25 1.74 11.35
CA PHE A 486 2.56 2.38 11.52
C PHE A 486 2.51 3.47 12.59
N ARG A 487 3.26 3.27 13.69
CA ARG A 487 3.38 4.25 14.79
C ARG A 487 4.69 5.02 14.63
N GLN A 488 4.60 6.25 14.14
CA GLN A 488 5.74 7.16 14.05
C GLN A 488 5.26 8.60 13.92
N ASP A 489 5.99 9.56 14.50
CA ASP A 489 5.70 10.99 14.40
C ASP A 489 6.16 11.59 13.06
N LEU A 490 5.66 10.99 11.98
CA LEU A 490 6.16 11.21 10.62
C LEU A 490 5.85 12.62 10.12
N LEU A 491 4.67 13.18 10.43
CA LEU A 491 4.32 14.55 10.07
C LEU A 491 5.34 15.57 10.60
N TYR A 492 5.71 15.43 11.87
CA TYR A 492 6.67 16.31 12.53
C TYR A 492 8.07 16.17 11.92
N ARG A 493 8.51 14.93 11.67
CA ARG A 493 9.82 14.66 11.05
C ARG A 493 9.90 15.18 9.62
N MET A 494 8.90 14.90 8.78
CA MET A 494 8.84 15.37 7.39
C MET A 494 8.85 16.90 7.30
N ARG A 495 7.97 17.59 8.04
CA ARG A 495 7.93 19.06 8.04
C ARG A 495 9.25 19.72 8.44
N ARG A 496 10.05 19.06 9.29
CA ARG A 496 11.38 19.52 9.69
C ARG A 496 12.51 19.13 8.73
N SER A 497 12.26 18.23 7.79
CA SER A 497 13.24 17.70 6.82
C SER A 497 12.91 18.07 5.37
N CYS A 498 11.94 18.96 5.16
CA CYS A 498 11.63 19.50 3.85
C CYS A 498 12.77 20.38 3.35
N LEU A 499 13.26 20.11 2.14
CA LEU A 499 14.22 20.94 1.42
C LEU A 499 13.56 22.21 0.86
N ILE A 500 12.28 22.08 0.50
CA ILE A 500 11.45 23.14 -0.09
C ILE A 500 10.21 23.30 0.79
N PRO A 501 9.77 24.54 1.11
CA PRO A 501 8.48 24.75 1.76
C PRO A 501 7.33 24.08 0.97
N PRO A 502 6.38 23.42 1.65
CA PRO A 502 5.23 22.80 0.96
C PRO A 502 4.38 23.85 0.26
N SER A 503 3.87 23.50 -0.93
CA SER A 503 3.07 24.38 -1.78
C SER A 503 1.64 24.54 -1.26
N THR A 504 1.21 25.78 -1.01
CA THR A 504 -0.14 26.13 -0.57
C THR A 504 -1.15 26.30 -1.72
N GLU A 505 -0.76 26.03 -2.97
CA GLU A 505 -1.65 26.22 -4.13
C GLU A 505 -2.78 25.18 -4.23
N GLU A 506 -2.49 23.94 -3.83
CA GLU A 506 -3.41 22.80 -3.94
C GLU A 506 -4.06 22.47 -2.59
N THR A 507 -3.32 22.63 -1.49
CA THR A 507 -3.80 22.42 -0.13
C THR A 507 -2.94 23.17 0.89
N ASP A 508 -3.56 23.64 1.97
CA ASP A 508 -2.87 24.20 3.15
C ASP A 508 -2.68 23.15 4.27
N ASP A 509 -3.25 21.94 4.13
CA ASP A 509 -3.30 20.95 5.21
C ASP A 509 -2.01 20.11 5.26
N PRO A 510 -1.21 20.20 6.35
CA PRO A 510 0.00 19.40 6.51
C PRO A 510 -0.24 17.88 6.45
N PHE A 511 -1.45 17.41 6.77
CA PHE A 511 -1.80 16.01 6.66
C PHE A 511 -2.09 15.58 5.21
N GLU A 512 -2.63 16.45 4.36
CA GLU A 512 -2.78 16.12 2.92
C GLU A 512 -1.41 16.01 2.25
N HIS A 513 -0.46 16.90 2.57
CA HIS A 513 0.94 16.76 2.16
C HIS A 513 1.57 15.44 2.63
N LEU A 514 1.31 15.02 3.88
CA LEU A 514 1.80 13.74 4.41
C LEU A 514 1.25 12.55 3.60
N VAL A 515 -0.07 12.52 3.41
CA VAL A 515 -0.76 11.48 2.63
C VAL A 515 -0.20 11.42 1.22
N ALA A 516 -0.16 12.54 0.50
CA ALA A 516 0.38 12.60 -0.86
C ALA A 516 1.83 12.09 -0.93
N THR A 517 2.67 12.45 0.05
CA THR A 517 4.07 11.99 0.09
C THR A 517 4.16 10.47 0.24
N ILE A 518 3.46 9.90 1.21
CA ILE A 518 3.50 8.45 1.50
C ILE A 518 2.93 7.63 0.34
N THR A 519 1.82 8.07 -0.25
CA THR A 519 1.16 7.37 -1.36
C THR A 519 2.00 7.44 -2.63
N HIS A 520 2.47 8.63 -3.02
CA HIS A 520 3.19 8.79 -4.27
C HIS A 520 4.61 8.20 -4.20
N GLN A 521 5.27 8.23 -3.04
CA GLN A 521 6.53 7.52 -2.84
C GLN A 521 6.36 5.99 -2.66
N SER A 522 5.11 5.48 -2.55
CA SER A 522 4.79 4.07 -2.22
C SER A 522 5.61 3.54 -1.03
N HIS A 523 5.79 4.36 0.00
CA HIS A 523 6.69 4.06 1.11
C HIS A 523 6.20 4.72 2.41
N LEU A 524 6.20 3.97 3.52
CA LEU A 524 5.73 4.47 4.83
C LEU A 524 6.61 5.59 5.40
N CYS A 525 7.92 5.55 5.14
CA CYS A 525 8.88 6.52 5.70
C CYS A 525 9.92 6.98 4.67
N PRO A 526 9.53 7.77 3.63
CA PRO A 526 10.44 8.32 2.63
C PRO A 526 11.22 9.51 3.22
N LEU A 527 12.00 9.24 4.27
CA LEU A 527 12.92 10.18 4.91
C LEU A 527 14.38 9.74 4.67
N PRO A 528 15.35 10.66 4.80
CA PRO A 528 16.77 10.32 4.80
C PRO A 528 17.12 9.37 5.96
N LEU A 529 18.07 8.48 5.72
CA LEU A 529 18.52 7.48 6.71
C LEU A 529 19.13 8.10 7.99
N PHE A 530 19.57 9.36 7.95
CA PHE A 530 20.04 10.09 9.13
C PHE A 530 18.91 10.73 9.95
N VAL A 531 17.73 10.96 9.35
CA VAL A 531 16.52 11.46 10.05
C VAL A 531 15.72 10.30 10.65
N GLN A 532 15.62 9.20 9.90
CA GLN A 532 15.04 7.95 10.38
C GLN A 532 15.90 6.78 9.88
N PRO A 533 16.69 6.14 10.76
CA PRO A 533 17.42 4.94 10.41
C PRO A 533 16.48 3.81 9.96
N ILE A 534 16.87 3.11 8.90
CA ILE A 534 16.18 1.94 8.36
C ILE A 534 17.22 0.84 8.17
N ILE A 535 16.86 -0.38 8.55
CA ILE A 535 17.67 -1.60 8.38
C ILE A 535 17.72 -1.90 6.88
N TRP A 536 18.88 -1.69 6.24
CA TRP A 536 18.97 -1.59 4.77
C TRP A 536 18.40 -2.80 4.01
N ASN A 537 18.58 -4.01 4.56
CA ASN A 537 18.06 -5.23 3.94
C ASN A 537 16.54 -5.35 4.02
N TYR A 538 15.90 -4.69 4.98
CA TYR A 538 14.46 -4.76 5.31
C TYR A 538 13.66 -3.51 4.91
N ASP A 539 14.18 -2.69 3.99
CA ASP A 539 13.44 -1.51 3.47
C ASP A 539 12.09 -1.87 2.82
N HIS A 540 12.05 -3.00 2.10
CA HIS A 540 10.86 -3.51 1.42
C HIS A 540 9.64 -3.74 2.33
N CYS A 541 9.86 -3.96 3.63
CA CYS A 541 8.80 -4.08 4.64
C CYS A 541 8.02 -2.76 4.83
N LEU A 542 8.65 -1.62 4.51
CA LEU A 542 8.09 -0.28 4.58
C LEU A 542 7.39 0.14 3.27
N HIS A 543 7.44 -0.69 2.22
CA HIS A 543 6.84 -0.37 0.92
C HIS A 543 5.31 -0.49 0.98
N LEU A 544 4.65 0.38 0.22
CA LEU A 544 3.20 0.44 0.02
C LEU A 544 2.88 0.19 -1.47
N TYR A 545 3.41 -0.92 -1.98
CA TYR A 545 3.20 -1.38 -3.35
C TYR A 545 2.99 -2.91 -3.37
N PRO A 546 1.82 -3.42 -3.82
CA PRO A 546 0.59 -2.67 -4.11
C PRO A 546 0.15 -1.75 -2.98
N THR A 547 -0.61 -0.71 -3.32
CA THR A 547 -1.25 0.15 -2.32
C THR A 547 -2.23 -0.70 -1.50
N PRO A 548 -2.09 -0.76 -0.16
CA PRO A 548 -3.02 -1.51 0.70
C PRO A 548 -4.42 -0.88 0.66
N HIS A 549 -5.40 -1.55 1.26
CA HIS A 549 -6.75 -1.00 1.37
C HIS A 549 -6.80 0.13 2.40
N THR A 550 -6.10 -0.04 3.53
CA THR A 550 -6.10 0.94 4.62
C THR A 550 -4.70 1.13 5.20
N VAL A 551 -4.28 2.38 5.43
CA VAL A 551 -3.07 2.69 6.21
C VAL A 551 -3.44 3.50 7.45
N MET A 552 -3.12 2.95 8.62
CA MET A 552 -3.29 3.55 9.93
C MET A 552 -1.98 4.24 10.33
N LEU A 553 -1.97 5.58 10.31
CA LEU A 553 -0.83 6.39 10.71
C LEU A 553 -1.08 7.04 12.08
N LEU A 554 -0.30 6.63 13.08
CA LEU A 554 -0.47 7.12 14.45
C LEU A 554 0.73 8.00 14.85
N SER A 555 0.42 9.26 15.15
CA SER A 555 1.39 10.29 15.50
C SER A 555 0.84 11.24 16.56
N PHE A 556 1.72 11.79 17.40
CA PHE A 556 1.35 12.66 18.53
C PHE A 556 0.75 14.02 18.11
N TRP A 557 0.87 14.42 16.84
CA TRP A 557 0.65 15.81 16.38
C TRP A 557 -0.54 16.01 15.43
N VAL A 558 -1.37 14.98 15.23
CA VAL A 558 -2.50 15.02 14.28
C VAL A 558 -3.83 14.99 15.03
N THR A 559 -4.69 15.97 14.77
CA THR A 559 -6.12 15.94 15.09
C THR A 559 -6.86 15.08 14.06
N GLU A 560 -7.98 14.46 14.45
CA GLU A 560 -8.72 13.48 13.64
C GLU A 560 -8.84 13.82 12.15
N VAL A 561 -8.34 12.92 11.30
CA VAL A 561 -8.59 12.97 9.86
C VAL A 561 -8.77 11.54 9.34
N SER A 562 -9.98 11.21 8.88
CA SER A 562 -10.17 10.24 7.80
C SER A 562 -10.11 10.96 6.46
N ARG A 563 -9.27 10.48 5.55
CA ARG A 563 -9.26 10.90 4.15
C ARG A 563 -9.09 9.71 3.22
N ARG A 564 -10.00 9.61 2.26
CA ARG A 564 -9.94 8.69 1.12
C ARG A 564 -9.20 9.38 -0.03
N HIS A 565 -7.97 8.96 -0.31
CA HIS A 565 -7.10 9.60 -1.29
C HIS A 565 -7.26 9.00 -2.71
N SER A 566 -7.79 7.78 -2.79
CA SER A 566 -8.25 7.15 -4.04
C SER A 566 -9.47 6.28 -3.75
N ASN A 567 -10.13 5.75 -4.79
CA ASN A 567 -11.27 4.84 -4.61
C ASN A 567 -10.93 3.62 -3.74
N THR A 568 -9.66 3.19 -3.73
CA THR A 568 -9.18 1.94 -3.10
C THR A 568 -8.39 2.12 -1.80
N LEU A 569 -7.89 3.32 -1.48
CA LEU A 569 -7.07 3.57 -0.29
C LEU A 569 -7.73 4.57 0.65
N GLU A 570 -8.08 4.09 1.84
CA GLU A 570 -8.47 4.93 2.97
C GLU A 570 -7.29 5.13 3.92
N LEU A 571 -7.09 6.37 4.37
CA LEU A 571 -5.98 6.74 5.22
C LEU A 571 -6.49 7.44 6.48
N LEU A 572 -6.21 6.82 7.62
CA LEU A 572 -6.79 7.13 8.91
C LEU A 572 -5.68 7.54 9.88
N ALA A 573 -5.81 8.74 10.44
CA ALA A 573 -4.92 9.25 11.47
C ALA A 573 -5.72 9.60 12.74
N LEU A 574 -5.26 9.05 13.86
CA LEU A 574 -6.07 8.93 15.07
C LEU A 574 -5.86 10.08 16.06
N ILE A 575 -6.96 10.48 16.70
CA ILE A 575 -7.10 11.64 17.59
C ILE A 575 -6.39 11.44 18.91
N GLN A 576 -5.65 12.45 19.36
CA GLN A 576 -5.34 12.65 20.78
C GLN A 576 -6.56 13.23 21.51
N VAL A 577 -7.26 12.43 22.32
CA VAL A 577 -8.49 12.85 23.01
C VAL A 577 -8.15 13.66 24.28
N PRO A 578 -8.69 14.88 24.48
CA PRO A 578 -8.56 15.59 25.74
C PRO A 578 -9.31 14.86 26.87
N SER A 579 -8.72 14.76 28.06
CA SER A 579 -9.29 14.00 29.20
C SER A 579 -10.73 14.41 29.57
N GLN A 580 -11.10 15.67 29.30
CA GLN A 580 -12.45 16.21 29.52
C GLN A 580 -13.53 15.65 28.57
N MET A 581 -13.18 15.05 27.42
CA MET A 581 -14.14 14.51 26.45
C MET A 581 -14.40 13.00 26.56
N ILE A 582 -13.66 12.26 27.39
CA ILE A 582 -13.85 10.80 27.53
C ILE A 582 -15.28 10.45 28.01
N ALA A 583 -15.89 11.30 28.84
CA ALA A 583 -17.30 11.15 29.25
C ALA A 583 -18.31 11.33 28.09
N HIS A 584 -17.99 12.16 27.09
CA HIS A 584 -18.80 12.30 25.87
C HIS A 584 -18.61 11.13 24.90
N LEU A 585 -17.43 10.49 24.87
CA LEU A 585 -17.16 9.33 24.05
C LEU A 585 -18.08 8.14 24.40
N LEU A 586 -18.35 7.90 25.68
CA LEU A 586 -19.33 6.91 26.13
C LEU A 586 -20.74 7.22 25.58
N HIS A 587 -21.11 8.50 25.56
CA HIS A 587 -22.37 8.97 24.97
C HIS A 587 -22.42 8.84 23.45
N ILE A 588 -21.29 9.00 22.74
CA ILE A 588 -21.19 8.84 21.29
C ILE A 588 -21.32 7.36 20.91
N VAL A 589 -20.62 6.45 21.60
CA VAL A 589 -20.73 5.00 21.39
C VAL A 589 -22.17 4.51 21.65
N LEU A 590 -22.83 5.04 22.69
CA LEU A 590 -24.26 4.76 22.96
C LEU A 590 -25.23 5.44 21.98
N ALA A 591 -24.86 6.58 21.38
CA ALA A 591 -25.68 7.29 20.39
C ALA A 591 -25.62 6.66 19.00
N LEU A 592 -24.44 6.18 18.56
CA LEU A 592 -24.26 5.44 17.31
C LEU A 592 -25.14 4.17 17.30
N ARG A 593 -25.29 3.50 18.45
CA ARG A 593 -26.23 2.37 18.62
C ARG A 593 -27.72 2.71 18.45
N LYS A 594 -28.12 3.98 18.45
CA LYS A 594 -29.51 4.42 18.19
C LYS A 594 -29.78 4.80 16.72
N LEU A 595 -28.75 4.81 15.87
CA LEU A 595 -28.85 5.15 14.45
C LEU A 595 -28.56 3.93 13.56
N SER A 596 -29.35 2.88 13.73
CA SER A 596 -29.49 1.83 12.71
C SER A 596 -30.55 2.21 11.67
N PHE A 597 -30.45 1.63 10.46
CA PHE A 597 -31.29 1.84 9.27
C PHE A 597 -31.03 3.10 8.41
N GLN A 598 -29.91 3.11 7.66
CA GLN A 598 -29.90 3.04 6.17
C GLN A 598 -28.46 3.07 5.63
N PRO A 599 -28.20 2.58 4.40
CA PRO A 599 -26.87 2.66 3.79
C PRO A 599 -26.60 4.10 3.32
N CYS A 600 -25.99 4.90 4.18
CA CYS A 600 -25.74 6.31 3.94
C CYS A 600 -24.27 6.70 4.10
N GLU A 601 -23.90 7.75 3.39
CA GLU A 601 -22.57 8.34 3.29
C GLU A 601 -21.95 8.64 4.67
N PHE A 602 -20.63 8.50 4.77
CA PHE A 602 -19.83 8.85 5.95
C PHE A 602 -20.22 10.23 6.52
N GLN A 603 -20.94 10.23 7.65
CA GLN A 603 -21.39 11.47 8.28
C GLN A 603 -20.23 12.21 8.94
N LYS A 604 -19.72 13.25 8.26
CA LYS A 604 -18.93 14.30 8.89
C LYS A 604 -19.81 15.09 9.86
N PHE A 605 -19.58 14.95 11.16
CA PHE A 605 -20.11 15.88 12.16
C PHE A 605 -19.24 17.14 12.20
N PRO A 606 -19.76 18.33 11.89
CA PRO A 606 -18.99 19.57 12.00
C PRO A 606 -18.98 20.03 13.47
N LEU A 607 -17.81 19.95 14.11
CA LEU A 607 -17.57 20.58 15.41
C LEU A 607 -16.83 21.91 15.20
N GLU A 608 -17.55 23.03 15.34
CA GLU A 608 -16.97 24.37 15.32
C GLU A 608 -16.08 24.60 16.57
N CYS A 609 -14.78 24.32 16.44
CA CYS A 609 -13.79 24.76 17.42
C CYS A 609 -13.57 26.28 17.31
N ARG A 610 -14.39 27.07 18.01
CA ARG A 610 -14.13 28.50 18.21
C ARG A 610 -12.81 28.71 18.95
N GLU A 611 -12.02 29.68 18.48
CA GLU A 611 -10.68 29.99 19.00
C GLU A 611 -10.67 30.23 20.50
N LEU A 612 -9.94 29.39 21.24
CA LEU A 612 -9.66 29.59 22.66
C LEU A 612 -8.14 29.66 22.89
N ASN A 613 -7.65 30.89 22.85
CA ASN A 613 -6.25 31.27 22.98
C ASN A 613 -5.74 31.03 24.42
N MET A 614 -5.26 29.82 24.71
CA MET A 614 -4.83 29.41 26.06
C MET A 614 -3.44 28.76 26.07
N ARG A 615 -2.43 29.55 26.48
CA ARG A 615 -1.17 29.01 27.03
C ARG A 615 -1.46 28.30 28.35
N LYS A 616 -1.56 26.96 28.35
CA LYS A 616 -1.53 26.11 29.56
C LYS A 616 -1.18 24.66 29.19
N LYS A 617 -0.62 23.92 30.16
CA LYS A 617 -0.23 22.51 30.00
C LYS A 617 -1.40 21.69 29.47
N LYS A 618 -1.20 21.01 28.34
CA LYS A 618 -2.18 20.07 27.78
C LYS A 618 -1.96 18.70 28.41
N CYS A 619 -2.84 18.29 29.31
CA CYS A 619 -2.87 16.92 29.83
C CYS A 619 -3.67 16.05 28.85
N TYR A 620 -2.98 15.16 28.16
CA TYR A 620 -3.54 14.15 27.27
C TYR A 620 -3.19 12.76 27.82
N LEU A 621 -4.09 11.80 27.67
CA LEU A 621 -3.94 10.47 28.26
C LEU A 621 -3.61 9.39 27.23
N PHE A 622 -4.43 9.26 26.19
CA PHE A 622 -4.20 8.36 25.04
C PHE A 622 -5.11 8.73 23.87
N SER A 623 -4.87 8.10 22.72
CA SER A 623 -5.68 8.21 21.49
C SER A 623 -6.56 6.98 21.31
N MET A 624 -7.80 7.12 20.79
CA MET A 624 -8.71 5.99 20.53
C MET A 624 -9.48 6.15 19.21
N PHE A 625 -9.70 5.05 18.49
CA PHE A 625 -10.53 4.96 17.29
C PHE A 625 -11.23 3.60 17.21
N ILE A 626 -12.35 3.57 16.48
CA ILE A 626 -13.16 2.37 16.25
C ILE A 626 -13.34 2.24 14.74
N VAL A 627 -12.89 1.12 14.18
CA VAL A 627 -13.13 0.70 12.78
C VAL A 627 -14.27 -0.31 12.78
#